data_AF-A0A2H9MWL6-F1
#
_entry.id   AF-A0A2H9MWL6-F1
#
_cell.length_a   1.000
_cell.length_b   1.000
_cell.length_c   1.000
_cell.angle_alpha   90.00
_cell.angle_beta   90.00
_cell.angle_gamma   90.00
#
_symmetry.space_group_name_H-M   'P 1'
#
loop_
_entity.id
_entity.type
_entity.pdbx_description
1 polymer ?
#
loop_
_entity_poly.entity_id
_entity_poly.type
_entity_poly.pdbx_seq_one_letter_code
_entity_poly.pdbx_strand_id
1 'polypeptide(L)'
;KLMNLDQIAEMVEKNMKSRLNKVKSVENIISEEVSILEASMKRLDAEPLVKDVFKNIDSLREKELQKALQMLNEKDEKKIKIIEELTKAVVESIVSTPMNNIRKASEQGEPDIIEMAGKLFNYKKQKELD
;
A
#
# COMPACT_ATOMS: atom_id res chain seq x y z
N LYS A 1 -17.96 -24.08 -50.63
CA LYS A 1 -19.17 -24.58 -49.93
C LYS A 1 -20.19 -23.44 -49.93
N LEU A 2 -21.34 -23.56 -50.60
CA LEU A 2 -22.39 -22.53 -50.57
C LEU A 2 -23.08 -22.54 -49.20
N MET A 3 -23.24 -21.38 -48.59
CA MET A 3 -24.00 -21.18 -47.35
C MET A 3 -25.38 -20.61 -47.69
N ASN A 4 -26.45 -21.18 -47.14
CA ASN A 4 -27.79 -20.63 -47.28
C ASN A 4 -28.16 -19.73 -46.08
N LEU A 5 -29.25 -18.97 -46.21
CA LEU A 5 -29.72 -18.02 -45.20
C LEU A 5 -29.97 -18.67 -43.84
N ASP A 6 -30.50 -19.89 -43.81
CA ASP A 6 -30.79 -20.62 -42.58
C ASP A 6 -29.51 -20.98 -41.80
N GLN A 7 -28.44 -21.38 -42.50
CA GLN A 7 -27.14 -21.65 -41.89
C GLN A 7 -26.52 -20.39 -41.28
N ILE A 8 -26.72 -19.22 -41.89
CA ILE A 8 -26.25 -17.95 -41.33
C ILE A 8 -27.05 -17.60 -40.07
N ALA A 9 -28.37 -17.78 -40.09
CA ALA A 9 -29.24 -17.52 -38.94
C ALA A 9 -28.86 -18.39 -37.74
N GLU A 10 -28.62 -19.70 -37.95
CA GLU A 10 -28.19 -20.63 -36.90
C GLU A 10 -26.82 -20.24 -36.31
N MET A 11 -25.86 -19.82 -37.14
CA MET A 11 -24.56 -19.33 -36.68
C MET A 11 -24.68 -18.05 -35.84
N VAL A 12 -25.55 -17.11 -36.24
CA VAL A 12 -25.80 -15.87 -35.51
C VAL A 12 -26.43 -16.17 -34.15
N GLU A 13 -27.42 -17.06 -34.09
CA GLU A 13 -28.06 -17.46 -32.84
C GLU A 13 -27.06 -18.16 -31.89
N LYS A 14 -26.25 -19.08 -32.42
CA LYS A 14 -25.18 -19.74 -31.66
C LYS A 14 -24.16 -18.73 -31.14
N ASN A 15 -23.77 -17.74 -31.94
CA ASN A 15 -22.85 -16.69 -31.54
C ASN A 15 -23.47 -15.77 -30.46
N MET A 16 -24.76 -15.42 -30.59
CA MET A 16 -25.47 -14.63 -29.59
C MET A 16 -25.55 -15.37 -28.26
N LYS A 17 -25.93 -16.66 -28.27
CA LYS A 17 -25.99 -17.50 -27.06
C LYS A 17 -24.61 -17.65 -26.41
N SER A 18 -23.57 -17.83 -27.23
CA SER A 18 -22.18 -17.87 -26.75
C SER A 18 -21.77 -16.54 -26.09
N ARG A 19 -22.12 -15.40 -26.68
CA ARG A 19 -21.84 -14.08 -26.09
C ARG A 19 -22.60 -13.85 -24.79
N LEU A 20 -23.88 -14.22 -24.72
CA LEU A 20 -24.68 -14.10 -23.50
C LEU A 20 -24.12 -14.96 -22.36
N ASN A 21 -23.68 -16.19 -22.67
CA ASN A 21 -23.04 -17.06 -21.67
C ASN A 21 -21.73 -16.46 -21.11
N LYS A 22 -21.02 -15.65 -21.91
CA LYS A 22 -19.82 -14.94 -21.43
C LYS A 22 -20.13 -13.78 -20.50
N VAL A 23 -21.31 -13.16 -20.58
CA VAL A 23 -21.67 -12.00 -19.74
C VAL A 23 -21.52 -12.35 -18.26
N LYS A 24 -22.08 -13.49 -17.83
CA LYS A 24 -21.96 -13.95 -16.44
C LYS A 24 -20.50 -14.13 -15.99
N SER A 25 -19.65 -14.66 -16.87
CA SER A 25 -18.22 -14.79 -16.58
C SER A 25 -17.55 -13.41 -16.43
N VAL A 26 -17.91 -12.45 -17.27
CA VAL A 26 -17.40 -11.08 -17.17
C VAL A 26 -17.89 -10.39 -15.90
N GLU A 27 -19.16 -10.55 -15.54
CA GLU A 27 -19.73 -9.97 -14.30
C GLU A 27 -19.01 -10.50 -13.05
N ASN A 28 -18.69 -11.80 -13.01
CA ASN A 28 -17.92 -12.38 -11.92
C ASN A 28 -16.52 -11.75 -11.82
N ILE A 29 -15.81 -11.62 -12.95
CA ILE A 29 -14.49 -10.97 -12.99
C ILE A 29 -14.59 -9.53 -12.46
N ILE A 30 -15.57 -8.75 -12.94
CA ILE A 30 -15.77 -7.37 -12.48
C ILE A 30 -16.01 -7.34 -10.97
N SER A 31 -16.86 -8.23 -10.44
CA SER A 31 -17.15 -8.27 -9.00
C SER A 31 -15.92 -8.59 -8.15
N GLU A 32 -15.06 -9.50 -8.63
CA GLU A 32 -13.80 -9.84 -7.97
C GLU A 32 -12.84 -8.63 -7.98
N GLU A 33 -12.68 -7.99 -9.14
CA GLU A 33 -11.78 -6.82 -9.30
C GLU A 33 -12.24 -5.60 -8.51
N VAL A 34 -13.56 -5.35 -8.42
CA VAL A 34 -14.10 -4.27 -7.57
C VAL A 34 -13.72 -4.47 -6.11
N SER A 35 -13.79 -5.72 -5.61
CA SER A 35 -13.41 -6.03 -4.22
C SER A 35 -11.92 -5.79 -3.97
N ILE A 36 -11.07 -6.14 -4.93
CA ILE A 36 -9.61 -5.89 -4.87
C ILE A 36 -9.32 -4.39 -4.89
N LEU A 37 -10.05 -3.63 -5.73
CA LEU A 37 -9.92 -2.19 -5.81
C LEU A 37 -10.29 -1.52 -4.49
N GLU A 38 -11.40 -1.90 -3.87
CA GLU A 38 -11.84 -1.37 -2.58
C GLU A 38 -10.80 -1.64 -1.48
N ALA A 39 -10.25 -2.85 -1.41
CA ALA A 39 -9.17 -3.18 -0.47
C ALA A 39 -7.93 -2.31 -0.72
N SER A 40 -7.54 -2.14 -1.99
CA SER A 40 -6.41 -1.29 -2.38
C SER A 40 -6.64 0.17 -2.01
N MET A 41 -7.87 0.68 -2.13
CA MET A 41 -8.22 2.05 -1.70
C MET A 41 -8.11 2.19 -0.19
N LYS A 42 -8.68 1.25 0.59
CA LYS A 42 -8.60 1.26 2.06
C LYS A 42 -7.17 1.19 2.57
N ARG A 43 -6.27 0.50 1.85
CA ARG A 43 -4.84 0.47 2.17
C ARG A 43 -4.22 1.88 2.19
N LEU A 44 -4.68 2.78 1.34
CA LEU A 44 -4.17 4.16 1.26
C LEU A 44 -4.52 4.99 2.49
N ASP A 45 -5.58 4.64 3.23
CA ASP A 45 -5.99 5.37 4.44
C ASP A 45 -4.93 5.33 5.55
N ALA A 46 -4.04 4.32 5.52
CA ALA A 46 -2.90 4.21 6.44
C ALA A 46 -1.70 5.07 6.05
N GLU A 47 -1.59 5.53 4.81
CA GLU A 47 -0.39 6.25 4.32
C GLU A 47 -0.09 7.54 5.10
N PRO A 48 -1.07 8.38 5.49
CA PRO A 48 -0.80 9.54 6.32
C PRO A 48 -0.13 9.21 7.67
N LEU A 49 -0.63 8.17 8.35
CA LEU A 49 -0.06 7.67 9.60
C LEU A 49 1.38 7.17 9.37
N VAL A 50 1.56 6.30 8.38
CA VAL A 50 2.88 5.72 8.08
C VAL A 50 3.90 6.82 7.76
N LYS A 51 3.55 7.80 6.93
CA LYS A 51 4.44 8.93 6.60
C LYS A 51 4.83 9.74 7.83
N ASP A 52 3.89 10.02 8.73
CA ASP A 52 4.17 10.75 9.97
C ASP A 52 5.15 9.98 10.87
N VAL A 53 4.94 8.66 11.02
CA VAL A 53 5.84 7.78 11.78
C VAL A 53 7.26 7.81 11.21
N PHE A 54 7.41 7.61 9.89
CA PHE A 54 8.73 7.65 9.24
C PHE A 54 9.43 9.00 9.45
N LYS A 55 8.70 10.10 9.30
CA LYS A 55 9.25 11.45 9.51
C LYS A 55 9.76 11.65 10.95
N ASN A 56 8.97 11.22 11.93
CA ASN A 56 9.35 11.36 13.34
C ASN A 56 10.56 10.49 13.70
N ILE A 57 10.61 9.26 13.19
CA ILE A 57 11.73 8.35 13.42
C ILE A 57 13.00 8.85 12.74
N ASP A 58 12.91 9.35 11.51
CA ASP A 58 14.08 9.88 10.79
C ASP A 58 14.65 11.12 11.47
N SER A 59 13.79 12.03 11.96
CA SER A 59 14.23 13.18 12.76
C SER A 59 14.97 12.77 14.04
N LEU A 60 14.48 11.73 14.74
CA LEU A 60 15.16 11.17 15.90
C LEU A 60 16.50 10.54 15.52
N ARG A 61 16.53 9.76 14.43
CA ARG A 61 17.74 9.13 13.90
C ARG A 61 18.82 10.18 13.58
N GLU A 62 18.45 11.26 12.90
CA GLU A 62 19.37 12.35 12.56
C GLU A 62 19.94 13.01 13.82
N LYS A 63 19.10 13.26 14.83
CA LYS A 63 19.55 13.83 16.11
C LYS A 63 20.58 12.94 16.80
N GLU A 64 20.32 11.64 16.90
CA GLU A 64 21.25 10.69 17.53
C GLU A 64 22.52 10.47 16.69
N LEU A 65 22.41 10.48 15.36
CA LEU A 65 23.56 10.46 14.46
C LEU A 65 24.47 11.66 14.72
N GLN A 66 23.93 12.88 14.75
CA GLN A 66 24.72 14.09 15.00
C GLN A 66 25.41 14.04 16.37
N LYS A 67 24.71 13.57 17.40
CA LYS A 67 25.29 13.38 18.73
C LYS A 67 26.45 12.38 18.72
N ALA A 68 26.29 11.25 18.04
CA ALA A 68 27.35 10.25 17.91
C ALA A 68 28.57 10.80 17.16
N LEU A 69 28.36 11.53 16.06
CA LEU A 69 29.45 12.14 15.30
C LEU A 69 30.21 13.19 16.13
N GLN A 70 29.51 13.99 16.93
CA GLN A 70 30.12 14.94 17.86
C GLN A 70 30.96 14.24 18.93
N MET A 71 30.45 13.15 19.53
CA MET A 71 31.18 12.37 20.54
C MET A 71 32.44 11.71 19.97
N LEU A 72 32.41 11.29 18.71
CA LEU A 72 33.55 10.72 18.00
C LEU A 72 34.53 11.78 17.48
N ASN A 73 34.13 13.06 17.47
CA ASN A 73 34.81 14.15 16.76
C ASN A 73 35.15 13.76 15.31
N GLU A 74 34.25 13.01 14.68
CA GLU A 74 34.46 12.42 13.36
C GLU A 74 34.21 13.46 12.26
N LYS A 75 35.15 13.56 11.31
CA LYS A 75 35.12 14.53 10.21
C LYS A 75 35.39 13.87 8.85
N ASP A 76 35.75 12.59 8.84
CA ASP A 76 35.92 11.82 7.62
C ASP A 76 34.56 11.51 6.98
N GLU A 77 34.29 12.13 5.84
CA GLU A 77 33.04 11.97 5.09
C GLU A 77 32.70 10.51 4.77
N LYS A 78 33.71 9.66 4.51
CA LYS A 78 33.46 8.24 4.20
C LYS A 78 32.93 7.50 5.43
N LYS A 79 33.51 7.76 6.60
CA LYS A 79 33.06 7.14 7.85
C LYS A 79 31.71 7.66 8.28
N ILE A 80 31.48 8.97 8.15
CA ILE A 80 30.17 9.59 8.41
C ILE A 80 29.10 8.91 7.56
N LYS A 81 29.35 8.72 6.25
CA LYS A 81 28.41 8.06 5.35
C LYS A 81 28.12 6.61 5.74
N ILE A 82 29.14 5.85 6.15
CA ILE A 82 28.95 4.46 6.63
C ILE A 82 28.05 4.43 7.87
N ILE A 83 28.27 5.33 8.83
CA ILE A 83 27.45 5.41 10.04
C ILE A 83 26.02 5.85 9.69
N GLU A 84 25.86 6.80 8.76
CA GLU A 84 24.56 7.23 8.28
C GLU A 84 23.79 6.07 7.63
N GLU A 85 24.41 5.33 6.71
CA GLU A 85 23.82 4.15 6.06
C GLU A 85 23.45 3.07 7.08
N LEU A 86 24.30 2.82 8.08
CA LEU A 86 24.01 1.90 9.18
C LEU A 86 22.76 2.34 9.95
N THR A 87 22.67 3.60 10.36
CA THR A 87 21.50 4.09 11.11
C THR A 87 20.21 4.00 10.30
N LYS A 88 20.27 4.29 8.99
CA LYS A 88 19.12 4.14 8.08
C LYS A 88 18.70 2.67 7.94
N ALA A 89 19.67 1.77 7.76
CA ALA A 89 19.39 0.34 7.64
C ALA A 89 18.75 -0.25 8.91
N VAL A 90 19.20 0.18 10.10
CA VAL A 90 18.61 -0.22 11.38
C VAL A 90 17.18 0.29 11.49
N VAL A 91 16.93 1.56 11.18
CA VAL A 91 15.58 2.14 11.17
C VAL A 91 14.68 1.36 10.21
N GLU A 92 15.08 1.19 8.95
CA GLU A 92 14.31 0.47 7.94
C GLU A 92 13.96 -0.94 8.41
N SER A 93 14.93 -1.67 8.97
CA SER A 93 14.72 -3.03 9.48
C SER A 93 13.70 -3.10 10.62
N ILE A 94 13.62 -2.06 11.47
CA ILE A 94 12.66 -1.99 12.58
C ILE A 94 11.27 -1.59 12.08
N VAL A 95 11.18 -0.62 11.16
CA VAL A 95 9.91 0.01 10.80
C VAL A 95 9.19 -0.68 9.65
N SER A 96 9.91 -1.36 8.75
CA SER A 96 9.31 -1.92 7.53
C SER A 96 8.17 -2.90 7.84
N THR A 97 8.37 -3.85 8.76
CA THR A 97 7.35 -4.82 9.16
C THR A 97 6.13 -4.19 9.82
N PRO A 98 6.25 -3.40 10.91
CA PRO A 98 5.08 -2.81 11.55
C PRO A 98 4.32 -1.86 10.61
N MET A 99 5.00 -1.07 9.78
CA MET A 99 4.33 -0.19 8.82
C MET A 99 3.56 -0.97 7.76
N ASN A 100 4.11 -2.11 7.29
CA ASN A 100 3.39 -3.00 6.39
C ASN A 100 2.18 -3.68 7.05
N ASN A 101 2.26 -4.00 8.33
CA ASN A 101 1.11 -4.55 9.07
C ASN A 101 0.01 -3.51 9.25
N ILE A 102 0.34 -2.24 9.51
CA ILE A 102 -0.63 -1.14 9.56
C ILE A 102 -1.35 -0.99 8.21
N ARG A 103 -0.61 -0.99 7.10
CA ARG A 103 -1.21 -0.95 5.75
C ARG A 103 -2.17 -2.11 5.50
N LYS A 104 -1.78 -3.32 5.90
CA LYS A 104 -2.60 -4.53 5.77
C LYS A 104 -3.86 -4.47 6.63
N ALA A 105 -3.76 -3.99 7.88
CA ALA A 105 -4.92 -3.82 8.74
C ALA A 105 -5.92 -2.82 8.12
N SER A 106 -5.42 -1.74 7.51
CA SER A 106 -6.25 -0.78 6.77
C SER A 106 -6.94 -1.44 5.58
N GLU A 107 -6.18 -2.17 4.76
CA GLU A 107 -6.68 -2.95 3.61
C GLU A 107 -7.77 -3.96 4.01
N GLN A 108 -7.64 -4.58 5.19
CA GLN A 108 -8.59 -5.55 5.75
C GLN A 108 -9.79 -4.90 6.45
N GLY A 109 -9.80 -3.57 6.59
CA GLY A 109 -10.87 -2.84 7.27
C GLY A 109 -10.88 -3.05 8.78
N GLU A 110 -9.70 -3.08 9.42
CA GLU A 110 -9.51 -3.25 10.86
C GLU A 110 -9.21 -1.90 11.55
N PRO A 111 -10.23 -1.05 11.81
CA PRO A 111 -10.03 0.32 12.30
C PRO A 111 -9.36 0.38 13.67
N ASP A 112 -9.59 -0.63 14.53
CA ASP A 112 -9.04 -0.69 15.89
C ASP A 112 -7.51 -0.75 15.89
N ILE A 113 -6.91 -1.48 14.94
CA ILE A 113 -5.46 -1.56 14.80
C ILE A 113 -4.88 -0.22 14.34
N ILE A 114 -5.55 0.45 13.40
CA ILE A 114 -5.14 1.76 12.90
C ILE A 114 -5.23 2.81 14.01
N GLU A 115 -6.30 2.79 14.81
CA GLU A 115 -6.48 3.69 15.96
C GLU A 115 -5.42 3.42 17.03
N MET A 116 -5.16 2.15 17.36
CA MET A 116 -4.13 1.78 18.31
C MET A 116 -2.73 2.20 17.84
N ALA A 117 -2.41 1.97 16.58
CA ALA A 117 -1.15 2.44 15.98
C ALA A 117 -1.06 3.98 16.04
N GLY A 118 -2.15 4.68 15.73
CA GLY A 118 -2.23 6.13 15.87
C GLY A 118 -1.91 6.61 17.29
N LYS A 119 -2.44 5.94 18.32
CA LYS A 119 -2.13 6.24 19.72
C LYS A 119 -0.68 5.91 20.08
N LEU A 120 -0.18 4.75 19.68
CA LEU A 120 1.20 4.30 19.99
C LEU A 120 2.25 5.26 19.42
N PHE A 121 2.01 5.79 18.22
CA PHE A 121 2.92 6.72 17.56
C PHE A 121 2.54 8.19 17.74
N ASN A 122 1.55 8.50 18.59
CA ASN A 122 1.03 9.85 18.82
C ASN A 122 0.58 10.59 17.54
N TYR A 123 0.12 9.85 16.52
CA TYR A 123 -0.44 10.43 15.31
C TYR A 123 -1.83 11.00 15.58
N LYS A 124 -2.03 12.27 15.21
CA LYS A 124 -3.34 12.91 15.21
C LYS A 124 -3.78 13.09 13.76
N LYS A 125 -4.83 12.38 13.35
CA LYS A 125 -5.45 12.59 12.04
C LYS A 125 -5.80 14.07 11.93
N GLN A 126 -5.21 14.76 10.96
CA GLN A 126 -5.57 16.13 10.65
C GLN A 126 -7.07 16.12 10.30
N LYS A 127 -7.88 16.82 11.09
CA LYS A 127 -9.28 17.07 10.72
C LYS A 127 -9.24 17.77 9.38
N GLU A 128 -9.85 17.16 8.36
CA GLU A 128 -10.18 17.89 7.14
C GLU A 128 -11.00 19.12 7.59
N LEU A 129 -10.48 20.31 7.25
CA LEU A 129 -11.27 21.52 7.27
C LEU A 129 -12.28 21.35 6.14
N ASP A 130 -13.55 21.18 6.50
CA ASP A 130 -14.69 21.25 5.58
C ASP A 130 -14.65 22.52 4.71
#